data_AF-A0A519L0G7-F1
#
_entry.id   AF-A0A519L0G7-F1
#
_cell.length_a   1.000
_cell.length_b   1.000
_cell.length_c   1.000
_cell.angle_alpha   90.00
_cell.angle_beta   90.00
_cell.angle_gamma   90.00
#
_symmetry.space_group_name_H-M   'P 1'
#
loop_
_entity.id
_entity.type
_entity.pdbx_description
1 polymer ?
#
loop_
_entity_poly.entity_id
_entity_poly.type
_entity_poly.pdbx_seq_one_letter_code
_entity_poly.pdbx_strand_id
1 'polypeptide(L)'
;AMPCAPVPGITPYTRSTAMDAGWRWRIPLQHRTGNGHVYCSDHIDDETALNQLVEGLDGEAMADPRVIKFQTGKRKAFWAKNVCALGLATGFIEPLESTSIHLIHVGIAKMLQHFPDRDFSPANIDIYNRRMDREVQQVRDFVILHYHASERDDSEFWRRVRDMPIPDTLAERVEAFRDRGMIYQVAADEYFSMASWMAVMVGQGIEPRMANPLYRFQNLERAAEGFERVRTTFAQAAEALPTHEAFLRAENLWKTA
;
A
#
# COMPACT_ATOMS: atom_id res chain seq x y z
N ALA A 1 -5.38 -2.20 17.52
CA ALA A 1 -4.06 -2.81 17.23
C ALA A 1 -3.58 -3.59 18.45
N MET A 2 -2.97 -4.75 18.25
CA MET A 2 -2.55 -5.66 19.32
C MET A 2 -1.35 -6.50 18.89
N PRO A 3 -0.23 -6.50 19.63
CA PRO A 3 0.86 -7.43 19.39
C PRO A 3 0.53 -8.82 19.95
N CYS A 4 1.02 -9.87 19.29
CA CYS A 4 0.98 -11.22 19.83
C CYS A 4 2.36 -11.89 19.80
N ALA A 5 2.50 -12.98 20.56
CA ALA A 5 3.68 -13.82 20.54
C ALA A 5 3.97 -14.29 19.10
N PRO A 6 5.25 -14.42 18.71
CA PRO A 6 5.60 -14.91 17.39
C PRO A 6 5.28 -16.41 17.30
N VAL A 7 4.95 -16.88 16.09
CA VAL A 7 4.86 -18.31 15.77
C VAL A 7 6.09 -18.74 14.96
N PRO A 8 6.48 -20.03 15.00
CA PRO A 8 7.55 -20.54 14.16
C PRO A 8 7.31 -20.26 12.67
N GLY A 9 8.39 -19.98 11.92
CA GLY A 9 8.31 -19.73 10.48
C GLY A 9 7.91 -18.29 10.13
N ILE A 10 8.84 -17.35 10.33
CA ILE A 10 8.62 -15.93 9.98
C ILE A 10 8.39 -15.76 8.46
N THR A 11 7.28 -15.13 8.09
CA THR A 11 6.97 -14.86 6.67
C THR A 11 7.64 -13.56 6.22
N PRO A 12 8.31 -13.51 5.05
CA PRO A 12 8.98 -12.31 4.53
C PRO A 12 8.03 -11.31 3.86
N TYR A 13 6.82 -11.16 4.38
CA TYR A 13 5.80 -10.28 3.82
C TYR A 13 4.80 -9.84 4.90
N THR A 14 4.20 -8.67 4.68
CA THR A 14 3.00 -8.22 5.39
C THR A 14 1.80 -8.93 4.79
N ARG A 15 0.85 -9.36 5.63
CA ARG A 15 -0.44 -9.88 5.17
C ARG A 15 -1.53 -8.86 5.45
N SER A 16 -2.28 -8.52 4.42
CA SER A 16 -3.53 -7.74 4.49
C SER A 16 -4.70 -8.68 4.21
N THR A 17 -5.59 -8.85 5.17
CA THR A 17 -6.74 -9.77 5.08
C THR A 17 -8.04 -8.97 5.14
N ALA A 18 -8.85 -9.03 4.09
CA ALA A 18 -10.16 -8.40 4.06
C ALA A 18 -11.07 -8.96 5.16
N MET A 19 -11.78 -8.07 5.85
CA MET A 19 -12.77 -8.35 6.90
C MET A 19 -14.12 -7.76 6.50
N ASP A 20 -15.16 -7.96 7.33
CA ASP A 20 -16.52 -7.54 6.99
C ASP A 20 -16.67 -6.04 6.69
N ALA A 21 -15.97 -5.19 7.43
CA ALA A 21 -16.04 -3.73 7.29
C ALA A 21 -14.66 -3.05 7.27
N GLY A 22 -13.68 -3.71 6.67
CA GLY A 22 -12.31 -3.22 6.58
C GLY A 22 -11.32 -4.34 6.32
N TRP A 23 -10.15 -4.28 6.95
CA TRP A 23 -9.10 -5.27 6.76
C TRP A 23 -8.15 -5.34 7.96
N ARG A 24 -7.51 -6.49 8.11
CA ARG A 24 -6.50 -6.74 9.13
C ARG A 24 -5.10 -6.78 8.53
N TRP A 25 -4.17 -6.12 9.21
CA TRP A 25 -2.75 -6.28 8.92
C TRP A 25 -2.10 -7.25 9.90
N ARG A 26 -1.11 -7.97 9.38
CA ARG A 26 -0.19 -8.82 10.13
C ARG A 26 1.23 -8.55 9.65
N ILE A 27 2.07 -8.06 10.56
CA ILE A 27 3.47 -7.69 10.31
C ILE A 27 4.35 -8.55 11.24
N PRO A 28 4.98 -9.61 10.72
CA PRO A 28 5.83 -10.47 11.54
C PRO A 28 7.17 -9.79 11.84
N LEU A 29 7.60 -9.82 13.10
CA LEU A 29 8.93 -9.38 13.56
C LEU A 29 9.62 -10.56 14.26
N GLN A 30 10.89 -10.39 14.64
CA GLN A 30 11.70 -11.47 15.21
C GLN A 30 11.19 -12.01 16.56
N HIS A 31 10.57 -11.15 17.38
CA HIS A 31 10.20 -11.47 18.78
C HIS A 31 8.71 -11.27 19.07
N ARG A 32 7.92 -10.88 18.06
CA ARG A 32 6.47 -10.65 18.15
C ARG A 32 5.89 -10.49 16.75
N THR A 33 4.58 -10.64 16.63
CA THR A 33 3.83 -10.24 15.44
C THR A 33 3.01 -8.99 15.77
N GLY A 34 3.11 -7.96 14.93
CA GLY A 34 2.25 -6.78 15.01
C GLY A 34 0.95 -7.01 14.25
N ASN A 35 -0.19 -6.83 14.92
CA ASN A 35 -1.50 -6.99 14.29
C ASN A 35 -2.36 -5.74 14.48
N GLY A 36 -3.27 -5.54 13.54
CA GLY A 36 -4.34 -4.56 13.70
C GLY A 36 -5.47 -4.81 12.73
N HIS A 37 -6.57 -4.12 13.00
CA HIS A 37 -7.80 -4.14 12.23
C HIS A 37 -8.14 -2.68 11.93
N VAL A 38 -8.06 -2.29 10.65
CA VAL A 38 -8.63 -1.03 10.15
C VAL A 38 -10.07 -1.32 9.79
N TYR A 39 -11.01 -0.56 10.34
CA TYR A 39 -12.44 -0.74 10.08
C TYR A 39 -13.17 0.59 9.99
N CYS A 40 -14.33 0.58 9.33
CA CYS A 40 -15.23 1.72 9.23
C CYS A 40 -16.25 1.68 10.38
N SER A 41 -16.18 2.66 11.29
CA SER A 41 -17.06 2.75 12.47
C SER A 41 -18.54 2.94 12.13
N ASP A 42 -18.87 3.33 10.90
CA ASP A 42 -20.26 3.42 10.44
C ASP A 42 -20.86 2.05 10.10
N HIS A 43 -20.03 1.00 10.02
CA HIS A 43 -20.44 -0.35 9.60
C HIS A 43 -20.25 -1.42 10.68
N ILE A 44 -19.27 -1.29 11.59
CA ILE A 44 -19.10 -2.17 12.75
C ILE A 44 -18.66 -1.37 13.98
N ASP A 45 -18.99 -1.87 15.18
CA ASP A 45 -18.58 -1.28 16.45
C ASP A 45 -17.17 -1.75 16.91
N ASP A 46 -16.63 -1.03 17.90
CA ASP A 46 -15.28 -1.29 18.45
C ASP A 46 -15.16 -2.71 19.04
N GLU A 47 -16.24 -3.26 19.61
CA GLU A 47 -16.26 -4.60 20.24
C GLU A 47 -16.20 -5.71 19.18
N THR A 48 -17.02 -5.62 18.15
CA THR A 48 -17.01 -6.54 17.01
C THR A 48 -15.65 -6.50 16.32
N ALA A 49 -15.11 -5.30 16.07
CA ALA A 49 -13.80 -5.15 15.45
C ALA A 49 -12.67 -5.73 16.30
N LEU A 50 -12.77 -5.63 17.63
CA LEU A 50 -11.82 -6.22 18.57
C LEU A 50 -11.90 -7.76 18.56
N ASN A 51 -13.09 -8.34 18.62
CA ASN A 51 -13.28 -9.79 18.57
C ASN A 51 -12.67 -10.36 17.28
N GLN A 52 -12.97 -9.73 16.14
CA GLN A 52 -12.38 -10.10 14.84
C GLN A 52 -10.86 -9.94 14.79
N LEU A 53 -10.27 -9.00 15.53
CA LEU A 53 -8.81 -8.85 15.64
C LEU A 53 -8.21 -10.00 16.46
N VAL A 54 -8.80 -10.30 17.63
CA VAL A 54 -8.32 -11.33 18.55
C VAL A 54 -8.40 -12.72 17.90
N GLU A 55 -9.49 -13.03 17.20
CA GLU A 55 -9.75 -14.34 16.58
C GLU A 55 -8.71 -14.78 15.55
N GLY A 56 -7.98 -13.86 14.92
CA GLY A 56 -6.91 -14.25 13.98
C GLY A 56 -5.52 -13.80 14.39
N LEU A 57 -5.27 -13.57 15.68
CA LEU A 57 -3.89 -13.52 16.16
C LEU A 57 -3.26 -14.90 15.96
N ASP A 58 -1.98 -14.94 15.58
CA ASP A 58 -1.29 -16.23 15.43
C ASP A 58 -0.91 -16.85 16.78
N GLY A 59 -0.84 -16.05 17.84
CA GLY A 59 -0.35 -16.44 19.15
C GLY A 59 -0.97 -15.63 20.27
N GLU A 60 -0.50 -15.87 21.49
CA GLU A 60 -1.01 -15.21 22.69
C GLU A 60 -0.82 -13.67 22.61
N ALA A 61 -1.86 -12.93 22.99
CA ALA A 61 -1.79 -11.47 23.05
C ALA A 61 -0.71 -11.03 24.05
N MET A 62 0.14 -10.09 23.65
CA MET A 62 1.24 -9.59 24.49
C MET A 62 0.93 -8.24 25.16
N ALA A 63 -0.20 -7.63 24.82
CA ALA A 63 -0.66 -6.37 25.41
C ALA A 63 -2.16 -6.16 25.16
N ASP A 64 -2.75 -5.28 25.96
CA ASP A 64 -4.14 -4.85 25.77
C ASP A 64 -4.36 -4.16 24.41
N PRO A 65 -5.58 -4.27 23.84
CA PRO A 65 -5.89 -3.64 22.57
C PRO A 65 -5.82 -2.12 22.68
N ARG A 66 -5.20 -1.49 21.69
CA ARG A 66 -5.27 -0.04 21.50
C ARG A 66 -6.25 0.29 20.39
N VAL A 67 -7.33 0.98 20.76
CA VAL A 67 -8.26 1.61 19.81
C VAL A 67 -7.68 2.97 19.41
N ILE A 68 -7.51 3.18 18.11
CA ILE A 68 -6.94 4.40 17.56
C ILE A 68 -7.94 4.96 16.57
N LYS A 69 -8.55 6.10 16.91
CA LYS A 69 -9.41 6.85 16.00
C LYS A 69 -8.54 7.80 15.19
N PHE A 70 -8.72 7.80 13.87
CA PHE A 70 -8.01 8.71 12.97
C PHE A 70 -8.98 9.30 11.96
N GLN A 71 -8.61 10.47 11.43
CA GLN A 71 -9.32 11.11 10.34
C GLN A 71 -8.45 11.05 9.09
N THR A 72 -8.95 10.36 8.07
CA THR A 72 -8.28 10.28 6.77
C THR A 72 -8.31 11.64 6.08
N GLY A 73 -7.18 12.05 5.52
CA GLY A 73 -7.06 13.28 4.74
C GLY A 73 -5.70 13.95 4.89
N LYS A 74 -5.61 15.18 4.39
CA LYS A 74 -4.39 16.00 4.45
C LYS A 74 -4.71 17.43 4.86
N ARG A 75 -3.68 18.13 5.34
CA ARG A 75 -3.69 19.59 5.50
C ARG A 75 -3.90 20.25 4.14
N LYS A 76 -4.44 21.47 4.18
CA LYS A 76 -4.61 22.31 2.98
C LYS A 76 -3.25 22.69 2.37
N ALA A 77 -2.23 22.88 3.21
CA ALA A 77 -0.84 23.08 2.81
C ALA A 77 0.08 22.32 3.79
N PHE A 78 1.17 21.76 3.26
CA PHE A 78 2.21 21.07 4.03
C PHE A 78 3.21 22.05 4.61
N TRP A 79 3.45 23.17 3.92
CA TRP A 79 4.34 24.24 4.32
C TRP A 79 3.62 25.58 4.27
N ALA A 80 3.61 26.29 5.40
CA ALA A 80 3.10 27.66 5.51
C ALA A 80 4.10 28.57 6.22
N LYS A 81 4.55 29.63 5.53
CA LYS A 81 5.56 30.58 6.04
C LYS A 81 6.82 29.84 6.52
N ASN A 82 7.17 29.99 7.79
CA ASN A 82 8.33 29.35 8.41
C ASN A 82 8.03 28.00 9.08
N VAL A 83 6.85 27.41 8.82
CA VAL A 83 6.44 26.11 9.40
C VAL A 83 6.25 25.11 8.27
N CYS A 84 7.03 24.03 8.31
CA CYS A 84 6.87 22.86 7.45
C CYS A 84 6.41 21.68 8.31
N ALA A 85 5.25 21.12 7.99
CA ALA A 85 4.72 19.94 8.67
C ALA A 85 5.24 18.67 7.99
N LEU A 86 5.55 17.65 8.80
CA LEU A 86 6.00 16.33 8.33
C LEU A 86 5.26 15.22 9.09
N GLY A 87 5.10 14.06 8.45
CA GLY A 87 4.42 12.90 9.04
C GLY A 87 2.95 13.17 9.38
N LEU A 88 2.48 12.63 10.51
CA LEU A 88 1.07 12.73 10.91
C LEU A 88 0.57 14.18 11.09
N ALA A 89 1.46 15.16 11.25
CA ALA A 89 1.08 16.57 11.30
C ALA A 89 0.49 17.08 9.97
N THR A 90 0.83 16.41 8.87
CA THR A 90 0.40 16.74 7.50
C THR A 90 -0.90 16.08 7.09
N GLY A 91 -1.28 14.99 7.72
CA GLY A 91 -2.38 14.14 7.27
C GLY A 91 -2.10 12.67 7.54
N PHE A 92 -3.08 11.84 7.22
CA PHE A 92 -2.99 10.39 7.36
C PHE A 92 -3.87 9.70 6.31
N ILE A 93 -3.34 8.63 5.73
CA ILE A 93 -4.06 7.64 4.94
C ILE A 93 -3.77 6.30 5.62
N GLU A 94 -4.77 5.43 5.67
CA GLU A 94 -4.66 4.11 6.27
C GLU A 94 -3.45 3.32 5.74
N PRO A 95 -2.87 2.41 6.54
CA PRO A 95 -1.56 1.81 6.27
C PRO A 95 -1.61 0.63 5.29
N LEU A 96 -2.59 0.56 4.38
CA LEU A 96 -2.78 -0.58 3.48
C LEU A 96 -1.53 -0.87 2.63
N GLU A 97 -0.84 0.19 2.22
CA GLU A 97 0.36 0.13 1.37
C GLU A 97 1.61 0.69 2.07
N SER A 98 1.65 0.64 3.41
CA SER A 98 2.83 0.99 4.23
C SER A 98 3.44 2.38 3.95
N THR A 99 2.62 3.36 3.54
CA THR A 99 3.09 4.64 2.99
C THR A 99 3.42 5.73 4.01
N SER A 100 3.07 5.56 5.29
CA SER A 100 3.25 6.62 6.31
C SER A 100 4.72 7.04 6.48
N ILE A 101 5.63 6.09 6.62
CA ILE A 101 7.07 6.37 6.76
C ILE A 101 7.64 6.88 5.43
N HIS A 102 7.17 6.34 4.31
CA HIS A 102 7.56 6.80 2.98
C HIS A 102 7.23 8.29 2.79
N LEU A 103 6.01 8.73 3.13
CA LEU A 103 5.61 10.14 3.02
C LEU A 103 6.43 11.08 3.92
N ILE A 104 6.89 10.60 5.08
CA ILE A 104 7.85 11.35 5.91
C ILE A 104 9.17 11.54 5.14
N HIS A 105 9.71 10.46 4.59
CA HIS A 105 10.99 10.49 3.87
C HIS A 105 10.91 11.39 2.63
N VAL A 106 9.87 11.24 1.81
CA VAL A 106 9.65 12.11 0.64
C VAL A 106 9.45 13.56 1.05
N GLY A 107 8.72 13.81 2.13
CA GLY A 107 8.54 15.14 2.69
C GLY A 107 9.88 15.79 3.09
N ILE A 108 10.77 15.05 3.74
CA ILE A 108 12.12 15.51 4.11
C ILE A 108 12.98 15.76 2.85
N ALA A 109 13.03 14.80 1.92
CA ALA A 109 13.84 14.90 0.72
C ALA A 109 13.44 16.12 -0.14
N LYS A 110 12.14 16.34 -0.34
CA LYS A 110 11.62 17.50 -1.06
C LYS A 110 11.84 18.79 -0.27
N MET A 111 11.74 18.76 1.06
CA MET A 111 12.03 19.93 1.89
C MET A 111 13.50 20.35 1.72
N LEU A 112 14.44 19.40 1.64
CA LEU A 112 15.85 19.69 1.38
C LEU A 112 16.11 20.22 -0.03
N GLN A 113 15.39 19.73 -1.04
CA GLN A 113 15.45 20.29 -2.41
C GLN A 113 14.88 21.72 -2.49
N HIS A 114 13.92 22.02 -1.61
CA HIS A 114 13.25 23.32 -1.48
C HIS A 114 13.69 24.04 -0.20
N PHE A 115 14.93 23.87 0.25
CA PHE A 115 15.37 24.42 1.53
C PHE A 115 15.34 25.95 1.49
N PRO A 116 14.71 26.63 2.46
CA PRO A 116 14.55 28.07 2.44
C PRO A 116 15.77 28.78 3.02
N ASP A 117 15.95 30.04 2.64
CA ASP A 117 16.67 31.02 3.43
C ASP A 117 15.69 31.75 4.38
N ARG A 118 16.11 32.90 4.92
CA ARG A 118 15.28 33.69 5.85
C ARG A 118 14.13 34.43 5.18
N ASP A 119 14.12 34.53 3.84
CA ASP A 119 13.07 35.23 3.10
C ASP A 119 11.87 34.33 2.81
N PHE A 120 12.01 33.01 2.98
CA PHE A 120 10.94 32.02 2.80
C PHE A 120 10.17 32.23 1.49
N SER A 121 10.90 32.20 0.36
CA SER A 121 10.35 32.42 -0.99
C SER A 121 9.01 31.70 -1.20
N PRO A 122 7.91 32.46 -1.45
CA PRO A 122 6.59 31.87 -1.68
C PRO A 122 6.58 30.89 -2.87
N ALA A 123 7.31 31.21 -3.94
CA ALA A 123 7.40 30.34 -5.12
C ALA A 123 8.00 28.97 -4.78
N ASN A 124 9.01 28.94 -3.91
CA ASN A 124 9.65 27.71 -3.46
C ASN A 124 8.71 26.86 -2.60
N ILE A 125 8.01 27.50 -1.65
CA ILE A 125 6.98 26.88 -0.80
C ILE A 125 5.83 26.31 -1.64
N ASP A 126 5.36 27.06 -2.64
CA ASP A 126 4.27 26.64 -3.51
C ASP A 126 4.63 25.42 -4.35
N ILE A 127 5.87 25.34 -4.85
CA ILE A 127 6.35 24.15 -5.57
C ILE A 127 6.41 22.95 -4.63
N TYR A 128 6.95 23.10 -3.41
CA TYR A 128 6.97 22.03 -2.41
C TYR A 128 5.55 21.51 -2.13
N ASN A 129 4.60 22.41 -1.85
CA ASN A 129 3.22 22.06 -1.57
C ASN A 129 2.56 21.30 -2.74
N ARG A 130 2.71 21.77 -3.98
CA ARG A 130 2.17 21.06 -5.16
C ARG A 130 2.77 19.67 -5.34
N ARG A 131 4.08 19.53 -5.08
CA ARG A 131 4.75 18.22 -5.19
C ARG A 131 4.31 17.26 -4.10
N MET A 132 4.08 17.72 -2.87
CA MET A 132 3.54 16.88 -1.80
C MET A 132 2.06 16.56 -1.96
N ASP A 133 1.27 17.50 -2.51
CA ASP A 133 -0.13 17.25 -2.86
C ASP A 133 -0.27 16.09 -3.83
N ARG A 134 0.58 16.05 -4.86
CA ARG A 134 0.59 14.96 -5.85
C ARG A 134 0.90 13.61 -5.20
N GLU A 135 1.89 13.53 -4.31
CA GLU A 135 2.23 12.27 -3.62
C GLU A 135 1.04 11.73 -2.84
N VAL A 136 0.39 12.59 -2.05
CA VAL A 136 -0.74 12.17 -1.22
C VAL A 136 -1.93 11.79 -2.09
N GLN A 137 -2.16 12.47 -3.20
CA GLN A 137 -3.20 12.09 -4.17
C GLN A 137 -2.91 10.73 -4.83
N GLN A 138 -1.66 10.47 -5.23
CA GLN A 138 -1.26 9.18 -5.81
C GLN A 138 -1.44 8.05 -4.79
N VAL A 139 -1.02 8.26 -3.53
CA VAL A 139 -1.25 7.29 -2.45
C VAL A 139 -2.73 7.05 -2.20
N ARG A 140 -3.53 8.12 -2.13
CA ARG A 140 -4.98 8.02 -1.97
C ARG A 140 -5.59 7.19 -3.10
N ASP A 141 -5.28 7.51 -4.35
CA ASP A 141 -5.86 6.84 -5.51
C ASP A 141 -5.49 5.35 -5.54
N PHE A 142 -4.24 5.02 -5.21
CA PHE A 142 -3.79 3.63 -5.13
C PHE A 142 -4.49 2.86 -4.00
N VAL A 143 -4.70 3.47 -2.84
CA VAL A 143 -5.47 2.85 -1.74
C VAL A 143 -6.95 2.70 -2.11
N ILE A 144 -7.57 3.70 -2.75
CA ILE A 144 -8.96 3.62 -3.20
C ILE A 144 -9.15 2.45 -4.18
N LEU A 145 -8.18 2.23 -5.08
CA LEU A 145 -8.24 1.13 -6.05
C LEU A 145 -8.50 -0.23 -5.37
N HIS A 146 -7.85 -0.48 -4.23
CA HIS A 146 -7.99 -1.74 -3.49
C HIS A 146 -9.42 -2.04 -3.04
N TYR A 147 -10.17 -1.00 -2.72
CA TYR A 147 -11.56 -1.10 -2.30
C TYR A 147 -12.50 -1.12 -3.50
N HIS A 148 -12.27 -0.22 -4.47
CA HIS A 148 -13.13 -0.06 -5.64
C HIS A 148 -13.08 -1.27 -6.59
N ALA A 149 -11.92 -1.92 -6.71
CA ALA A 149 -11.74 -3.10 -7.55
C ALA A 149 -12.20 -4.40 -6.88
N SER A 150 -12.62 -4.38 -5.61
CA SER A 150 -13.03 -5.59 -4.91
C SER A 150 -14.31 -6.18 -5.52
N GLU A 151 -14.32 -7.49 -5.76
CA GLU A 151 -15.50 -8.23 -6.22
C GLU A 151 -16.41 -8.67 -5.06
N ARG A 152 -15.98 -8.43 -3.81
CA ARG A 152 -16.76 -8.78 -2.61
C ARG A 152 -18.11 -8.07 -2.59
N ASP A 153 -19.15 -8.83 -2.29
CA ASP A 153 -20.52 -8.34 -2.12
C ASP A 153 -21.19 -8.85 -0.84
N ASP A 154 -20.44 -9.53 0.01
CA ASP A 154 -20.91 -10.21 1.23
C ASP A 154 -21.31 -9.25 2.36
N SER A 155 -20.87 -7.99 2.32
CA SER A 155 -21.21 -6.97 3.33
C SER A 155 -21.67 -5.65 2.73
N GLU A 156 -22.41 -4.86 3.51
CA GLU A 156 -22.82 -3.51 3.08
C GLU A 156 -21.60 -2.60 2.83
N PHE A 157 -20.56 -2.74 3.66
CA PHE A 157 -19.32 -2.01 3.48
C PHE A 157 -18.68 -2.28 2.11
N TRP A 158 -18.51 -3.56 1.74
CA TRP A 158 -17.87 -3.93 0.47
C TRP A 158 -18.69 -3.47 -0.74
N ARG A 159 -20.01 -3.64 -0.71
CA ARG A 159 -20.90 -3.12 -1.76
C ARG A 159 -20.76 -1.60 -1.89
N ARG A 160 -20.77 -0.88 -0.76
CA ARG A 160 -20.64 0.58 -0.74
C ARG A 160 -19.33 1.06 -1.34
N VAL A 161 -18.19 0.53 -0.90
CA VAL A 161 -16.87 1.02 -1.34
C VAL A 161 -16.54 0.64 -2.78
N ARG A 162 -17.07 -0.49 -3.27
CA ARG A 162 -17.03 -0.87 -4.67
C ARG A 162 -17.80 0.12 -5.55
N ASP A 163 -18.99 0.51 -5.13
CA ASP A 163 -19.90 1.32 -5.96
C ASP A 163 -19.70 2.85 -5.75
N MET A 164 -18.78 3.25 -4.86
CA MET A 164 -18.51 4.65 -4.55
C MET A 164 -17.80 5.37 -5.72
N PRO A 165 -18.14 6.66 -6.00
CA PRO A 165 -17.40 7.46 -6.95
C PRO A 165 -15.91 7.58 -6.58
N ILE A 166 -15.04 7.46 -7.59
CA ILE A 166 -13.59 7.58 -7.46
C ILE A 166 -13.08 8.86 -8.13
N PRO A 167 -11.88 9.35 -7.78
CA PRO A 167 -11.26 10.49 -8.46
C PRO A 167 -11.05 10.24 -9.96
N ASP A 168 -11.23 11.27 -10.79
CA ASP A 168 -11.06 11.18 -12.25
C ASP A 168 -9.70 10.61 -12.64
N THR A 169 -8.63 11.01 -11.92
CA THR A 169 -7.26 10.51 -12.10
C THR A 169 -7.15 8.99 -11.95
N LEU A 170 -7.92 8.40 -11.04
CA LEU A 170 -7.97 6.95 -10.87
C LEU A 170 -8.87 6.31 -11.92
N ALA A 171 -10.02 6.91 -12.21
CA ALA A 171 -10.98 6.41 -13.20
C ALA A 171 -10.34 6.30 -14.59
N GLU A 172 -9.65 7.34 -15.03
CA GLU A 172 -8.91 7.36 -16.31
C GLU A 172 -7.87 6.25 -16.39
N ARG A 173 -7.10 6.05 -15.31
CA ARG A 173 -6.07 5.01 -15.23
C ARG A 173 -6.67 3.61 -15.27
N VAL A 174 -7.72 3.35 -14.50
CA VAL A 174 -8.42 2.07 -14.47
C VAL A 174 -9.03 1.76 -15.84
N GLU A 175 -9.67 2.74 -16.48
CA GLU A 175 -10.29 2.51 -17.79
C GLU A 175 -9.27 2.32 -18.90
N ALA A 176 -8.13 3.04 -18.88
CA ALA A 176 -7.04 2.82 -19.82
C ALA A 176 -6.47 1.38 -19.73
N PHE A 177 -6.37 0.86 -18.50
CA PHE A 177 -5.97 -0.53 -18.29
C PHE A 177 -7.07 -1.52 -18.71
N ARG A 178 -8.32 -1.27 -18.32
CA ARG A 178 -9.46 -2.14 -18.66
C ARG A 178 -9.73 -2.19 -20.16
N ASP A 179 -9.52 -1.12 -20.92
CA ASP A 179 -9.78 -1.15 -22.37
C ASP A 179 -8.70 -1.92 -23.15
N ARG A 180 -7.41 -1.65 -22.86
CA ARG A 180 -6.28 -2.14 -23.69
C ARG A 180 -5.05 -2.63 -22.93
N GLY A 181 -5.12 -2.75 -21.60
CA GLY A 181 -3.99 -3.13 -20.75
C GLY A 181 -2.92 -2.04 -20.66
N MET A 182 -3.27 -0.77 -20.87
CA MET A 182 -2.32 0.32 -20.83
C MET A 182 -1.87 0.60 -19.39
N ILE A 183 -0.57 0.50 -19.13
CA ILE A 183 0.06 0.85 -17.86
C ILE A 183 1.10 1.93 -18.12
N TYR A 184 1.13 2.96 -17.28
CA TYR A 184 2.00 4.13 -17.47
C TYR A 184 2.32 4.81 -16.13
N GLN A 185 3.38 5.60 -16.13
CA GLN A 185 3.68 6.54 -15.05
C GLN A 185 3.24 7.95 -15.45
N VAL A 186 2.66 8.70 -14.52
CA VAL A 186 2.26 10.11 -14.75
C VAL A 186 3.40 11.09 -14.50
N ALA A 187 4.43 10.69 -13.75
CA ALA A 187 5.60 11.51 -13.45
C ALA A 187 6.81 10.62 -13.13
N ALA A 188 8.01 11.16 -13.35
CA ALA A 188 9.26 10.46 -13.04
C ALA A 188 9.43 10.18 -11.53
N ASP A 189 8.78 10.97 -10.66
CA ASP A 189 8.80 10.81 -9.21
C ASP A 189 7.55 10.10 -8.65
N GLU A 190 6.73 9.46 -9.49
CA GLU A 190 5.60 8.64 -9.00
C GLU A 190 6.09 7.43 -8.21
N TYR A 191 5.64 7.33 -6.95
CA TYR A 191 6.10 6.28 -6.04
C TYR A 191 5.68 4.86 -6.46
N PHE A 192 4.40 4.68 -6.81
CA PHE A 192 3.91 3.38 -7.25
C PHE A 192 4.32 3.12 -8.70
N SER A 193 5.09 2.05 -8.89
CA SER A 193 5.58 1.64 -10.20
C SER A 193 4.43 1.10 -11.08
N MET A 194 4.69 1.00 -12.39
CA MET A 194 3.80 0.30 -13.30
C MET A 194 3.48 -1.13 -12.83
N ALA A 195 4.46 -1.83 -12.26
CA ALA A 195 4.26 -3.18 -11.72
C ALA A 195 3.33 -3.19 -10.51
N SER A 196 3.35 -2.16 -9.67
CA SER A 196 2.45 -2.02 -8.52
C SER A 196 0.99 -1.86 -8.95
N TRP A 197 0.74 -0.96 -9.92
CA TRP A 197 -0.59 -0.81 -10.52
C TRP A 197 -1.08 -2.09 -11.19
N MET A 198 -0.21 -2.76 -11.96
CA MET A 198 -0.53 -4.05 -12.58
C MET A 198 -0.92 -5.11 -11.56
N ALA A 199 -0.15 -5.23 -10.47
CA ALA A 199 -0.36 -6.24 -9.45
C ALA A 199 -1.73 -6.11 -8.77
N VAL A 200 -2.15 -4.87 -8.45
CA VAL A 200 -3.46 -4.63 -7.83
C VAL A 200 -4.59 -4.81 -8.84
N MET A 201 -4.47 -4.23 -10.04
CA MET A 201 -5.51 -4.32 -11.06
C MET A 201 -5.78 -5.78 -11.44
N VAL A 202 -4.76 -6.52 -11.86
CA VAL A 202 -4.90 -7.93 -12.25
C VAL A 202 -5.23 -8.80 -11.03
N GLY A 203 -4.55 -8.56 -9.90
CA GLY A 203 -4.77 -9.35 -8.68
C GLY A 203 -6.16 -9.21 -8.08
N GLN A 204 -6.88 -8.15 -8.41
CA GLN A 204 -8.27 -7.93 -7.99
C GLN A 204 -9.27 -8.03 -9.16
N GLY A 205 -8.92 -8.75 -10.23
CA GLY A 205 -9.87 -9.13 -11.28
C GLY A 205 -10.17 -8.06 -12.33
N ILE A 206 -9.47 -6.92 -12.32
CA ILE A 206 -9.53 -6.00 -13.46
C ILE A 206 -8.71 -6.61 -14.59
N GLU A 207 -9.41 -7.07 -15.62
CA GLU A 207 -8.79 -7.61 -16.83
C GLU A 207 -8.97 -6.67 -18.04
N PRO A 208 -7.96 -6.56 -18.92
CA PRO A 208 -8.13 -5.88 -20.20
C PRO A 208 -9.17 -6.59 -21.08
N ARG A 209 -10.14 -5.84 -21.61
CA ARG A 209 -11.15 -6.36 -22.57
C ARG A 209 -10.49 -6.85 -23.87
N MET A 210 -9.44 -6.16 -24.31
CA MET A 210 -8.68 -6.50 -25.50
C MET A 210 -7.20 -6.17 -25.30
N ALA A 211 -6.34 -6.87 -26.03
CA ALA A 211 -4.93 -6.51 -26.12
C ALA A 211 -4.73 -5.21 -26.93
N ASN A 212 -3.59 -4.53 -26.70
CA ASN A 212 -3.13 -3.48 -27.60
C ASN A 212 -3.00 -4.03 -29.04
N PRO A 213 -3.62 -3.40 -30.06
CA PRO A 213 -3.60 -3.92 -31.44
C PRO A 213 -2.20 -4.11 -32.03
N LEU A 214 -1.18 -3.40 -31.51
CA LEU A 214 0.20 -3.57 -31.96
C LEU A 214 0.79 -4.93 -31.56
N TYR A 215 0.22 -5.62 -30.56
CA TYR A 215 0.68 -6.95 -30.16
C TYR A 215 0.44 -8.03 -31.23
N ARG A 216 -0.42 -7.78 -32.22
CA ARG A 216 -0.58 -8.67 -33.39
C ARG A 216 0.68 -8.81 -34.25
N PHE A 217 1.63 -7.88 -34.11
CA PHE A 217 2.90 -7.88 -34.82
C PHE A 217 4.04 -8.52 -34.01
N GLN A 218 3.75 -8.98 -32.79
CA GLN A 218 4.74 -9.66 -31.95
C GLN A 218 4.76 -11.15 -32.24
N ASN A 219 5.92 -11.78 -32.07
CA ASN A 219 6.03 -13.23 -32.11
C ASN A 219 5.59 -13.81 -30.75
N LEU A 220 4.36 -14.35 -30.71
CA LEU A 220 3.76 -14.87 -29.48
C LEU A 220 4.47 -16.13 -28.96
N GLU A 221 5.02 -16.98 -29.84
CA GLU A 221 5.78 -18.17 -29.45
C GLU A 221 7.04 -17.75 -28.69
N ARG A 222 7.80 -16.80 -29.24
CA ARG A 222 8.99 -16.23 -28.59
C ARG A 222 8.67 -15.57 -27.25
N ALA A 223 7.51 -14.91 -27.14
CA ALA A 223 7.05 -14.31 -25.90
C ALA A 223 6.73 -15.39 -24.84
N ALA A 224 6.00 -16.44 -25.23
CA ALA A 224 5.68 -17.57 -24.37
C ALA A 224 6.94 -18.29 -23.86
N GLU A 225 7.90 -18.56 -24.73
CA GLU A 225 9.21 -19.08 -24.34
C GLU A 225 9.94 -18.17 -23.35
N GLY A 226 9.82 -16.85 -23.54
CA GLY A 226 10.35 -15.84 -22.62
C GLY A 226 9.74 -15.97 -21.21
N PHE A 227 8.42 -16.06 -21.12
CA PHE A 227 7.74 -16.26 -19.85
C PHE A 227 8.11 -17.59 -19.19
N GLU A 228 8.26 -18.65 -19.97
CA GLU A 228 8.65 -19.96 -19.44
C GLU A 228 10.09 -19.96 -18.88
N ARG A 229 11.01 -19.24 -19.54
CA ARG A 229 12.35 -19.00 -19.00
C ARG A 229 12.29 -18.22 -17.69
N VAL A 230 11.53 -17.12 -17.63
CA VAL A 230 11.37 -16.32 -16.40
C VAL A 230 10.80 -17.17 -15.27
N ARG A 231 9.76 -17.97 -15.55
CA ARG A 231 9.15 -18.89 -14.58
C ARG A 231 10.17 -19.88 -14.03
N THR A 232 10.95 -20.51 -14.91
CA THR A 232 11.98 -21.48 -14.53
C THR A 232 13.08 -20.83 -13.69
N THR A 233 13.59 -19.67 -14.11
CA THR A 233 14.62 -18.93 -13.37
C THR A 233 14.14 -18.53 -11.98
N PHE A 234 12.90 -18.04 -11.85
CA PHE A 234 12.34 -17.67 -10.55
C PHE A 234 12.12 -18.87 -9.64
N ALA A 235 11.64 -20.00 -10.17
CA ALA A 235 11.48 -21.23 -9.39
C ALA A 235 12.84 -21.74 -8.86
N GLN A 236 13.85 -21.82 -9.73
CA GLN A 236 15.20 -22.24 -9.34
C GLN A 236 15.83 -21.30 -8.30
N ALA A 237 15.65 -19.98 -8.47
CA ALA A 237 16.14 -19.01 -7.49
C ALA A 237 15.43 -19.17 -6.15
N ALA A 238 14.10 -19.33 -6.14
CA ALA A 238 13.33 -19.52 -4.92
C ALA A 238 13.72 -20.82 -4.16
N GLU A 239 13.95 -21.92 -4.88
CA GLU A 239 14.40 -23.19 -4.31
C GLU A 239 15.81 -23.10 -3.71
N ALA A 240 16.70 -22.30 -4.32
CA ALA A 240 18.07 -22.13 -3.87
C ALA A 240 18.22 -21.17 -2.68
N LEU A 241 17.24 -20.29 -2.43
CA LEU A 241 17.31 -19.30 -1.36
C LEU A 241 17.06 -19.95 0.01
N PRO A 242 17.79 -19.53 1.06
CA PRO A 242 17.45 -19.94 2.42
C PRO A 242 16.09 -19.39 2.84
N THR A 243 15.47 -20.01 3.85
CA THR A 243 14.30 -19.40 4.49
C THR A 243 14.67 -18.04 5.10
N HIS A 244 13.68 -17.16 5.27
CA HIS A 244 13.91 -15.82 5.82
C HIS A 244 14.59 -15.87 7.20
N GLU A 245 14.17 -16.79 8.08
CA GLU A 245 14.80 -16.98 9.38
C GLU A 245 16.25 -17.49 9.26
N ALA A 246 16.49 -18.49 8.38
CA ALA A 246 17.84 -19.03 8.18
C ALA A 246 18.80 -17.95 7.68
N PHE A 247 18.36 -17.09 6.75
CA PHE A 247 19.13 -15.95 6.28
C PHE A 247 19.47 -14.98 7.42
N LEU A 248 18.47 -14.54 8.19
CA LEU A 248 18.69 -13.60 9.29
C LEU A 248 19.65 -14.16 10.36
N ARG A 249 19.60 -15.46 10.63
CA ARG A 249 20.53 -16.12 11.56
C ARG A 249 21.94 -16.18 10.99
N ALA A 250 22.09 -16.57 9.72
CA ALA A 250 23.39 -16.66 9.06
C ALA A 250 24.11 -15.30 9.00
N GLU A 251 23.37 -14.21 8.82
CA GLU A 251 23.89 -12.84 8.75
C GLU A 251 24.01 -12.15 10.12
N ASN A 252 23.81 -12.85 11.24
CA ASN A 252 23.78 -12.27 12.59
C ASN A 252 22.78 -11.11 12.76
N LEU A 253 21.71 -11.09 11.96
CA LEU A 253 20.63 -10.11 12.02
C LEU A 253 19.48 -10.57 12.92
N TRP A 254 19.44 -11.86 13.26
CA TRP A 254 18.48 -12.40 14.23
C TRP A 254 18.94 -12.08 15.65
N LYS A 255 18.14 -11.30 16.40
CA LYS A 255 18.38 -11.10 17.83
C LYS A 255 18.31 -12.45 18.54
N THR A 256 19.47 -12.96 18.94
CA THR A 256 19.56 -13.96 19.99
C THR A 256 19.11 -13.33 21.30
N ALA A 257 18.27 -14.06 22.05
CA ALA A 257 17.88 -13.68 23.40
C ALA A 257 19.11 -13.61 24.33
#